data_AF-A0A3E0UDX6-F1
#
_entry.id   AF-A0A3E0UDX6-F1
#
_cell.length_a   1.000
_cell.length_b   1.000
_cell.length_c   1.000
_cell.angle_alpha   90.00
_cell.angle_beta   90.00
_cell.angle_gamma   90.00
#
_symmetry.space_group_name_H-M   'P 1'
#
loop_
_entity.id
_entity.type
_entity.pdbx_description
1 polymer ?
#
loop_
_entity_poly.entity_id
_entity_poly.type
_entity_poly.pdbx_seq_one_letter_code
_entity_poly.pdbx_strand_id
1 'polypeptide(L)'
;MVGNQKKTQTGFVLITSIVFLVALTAVASVLMLNSSSDIKMSGASEEKLIAVQAAVSALDETVADQIRGNVNLFAGKDFPQPVNTITSVAVSSVVIDNELDSNEPTDCPHTTLSSSNQLLKCNVVSIAVTNQYGRNNTSEVRANANIAQQLLNVGN
;
A
#
# COMPACT_ATOMS: atom_id res chain seq x y z
N MET A 1 -15.65 -32.30 75.97
CA MET A 1 -16.40 -33.15 75.01
C MET A 1 -17.06 -32.27 73.96
N VAL A 2 -16.42 -32.04 72.82
CA VAL A 2 -17.03 -31.63 71.54
C VAL A 2 -16.03 -32.18 70.51
N GLY A 3 -16.20 -33.38 69.98
CA GLY A 3 -17.27 -33.72 69.05
C GLY A 3 -16.65 -33.72 67.66
N ASN A 4 -15.82 -34.75 67.38
CA ASN A 4 -15.20 -35.03 66.08
C ASN A 4 -16.29 -35.13 65.00
N GLN A 5 -16.48 -34.06 64.21
CA GLN A 5 -17.47 -34.03 63.15
C GLN A 5 -16.98 -34.82 61.93
N LYS A 6 -17.89 -35.66 61.43
CA LYS A 6 -17.64 -36.75 60.51
C LYS A 6 -17.08 -36.29 59.16
N LYS A 7 -16.10 -37.06 58.70
CA LYS A 7 -15.48 -37.07 57.37
C LYS A 7 -16.51 -37.52 56.32
N THR A 8 -17.17 -36.60 55.61
CA THR A 8 -17.97 -36.94 54.41
C THR A 8 -17.98 -35.78 53.42
N GLN A 9 -17.50 -36.04 52.19
CA GLN A 9 -17.41 -35.16 51.01
C GLN A 9 -16.16 -34.28 50.85
N THR A 10 -14.97 -34.89 50.94
CA THR A 10 -13.72 -34.28 50.44
C THR A 10 -13.51 -34.41 48.92
N GLY A 11 -14.30 -35.25 48.22
CA GLY A 11 -14.16 -35.46 46.77
C GLY A 11 -14.85 -34.41 45.90
N PHE A 12 -15.99 -33.86 46.34
CA PHE A 12 -16.80 -32.95 45.53
C PHE A 12 -16.08 -31.61 45.29
N VAL A 13 -15.44 -31.04 46.31
CA VAL A 13 -14.68 -29.79 46.20
C VAL A 13 -13.55 -29.90 45.18
N LEU A 14 -12.85 -31.03 45.15
CA LEU A 14 -11.75 -31.25 44.20
C LEU A 14 -12.25 -31.28 42.75
N ILE A 15 -13.39 -31.92 42.51
CA ILE A 15 -14.03 -31.97 41.19
C ILE A 15 -14.49 -30.57 40.79
N THR A 16 -15.11 -29.82 41.71
CA THR A 16 -15.57 -28.45 41.40
C THR A 16 -14.42 -27.51 41.09
N SER A 17 -13.28 -27.61 41.79
CA SER A 17 -12.12 -26.74 41.49
C SER A 17 -11.50 -27.07 40.14
N ILE A 18 -11.45 -28.35 39.77
CA ILE A 18 -10.96 -28.78 38.45
C ILE A 18 -11.88 -28.29 37.33
N VAL A 19 -13.20 -28.41 37.49
CA VAL A 19 -14.16 -27.90 36.50
C VAL A 19 -13.99 -26.39 36.31
N PHE A 20 -13.84 -25.66 37.42
CA PHE A 20 -13.62 -24.21 37.38
C PHE A 20 -12.28 -23.84 36.73
N LEU A 21 -11.21 -24.60 37.02
CA LEU A 21 -9.89 -24.40 36.44
C LEU A 21 -9.90 -24.62 34.93
N VAL A 22 -10.53 -25.72 34.46
CA VAL A 22 -10.67 -26.01 33.03
C VAL A 22 -11.50 -24.93 32.33
N ALA A 23 -12.58 -24.46 32.94
CA ALA A 23 -13.38 -23.36 32.41
C ALA A 23 -12.57 -22.06 32.28
N LEU A 24 -11.78 -21.69 33.31
CA LEU A 24 -10.91 -20.52 33.27
C LEU A 24 -9.83 -20.64 32.20
N THR A 25 -9.20 -21.82 32.05
CA THR A 25 -8.21 -22.05 30.98
C THR A 25 -8.83 -21.93 29.60
N ALA A 26 -10.06 -22.41 29.40
CA ALA A 26 -10.77 -22.28 28.13
C ALA A 26 -11.08 -20.82 27.78
N VAL A 27 -11.50 -20.01 28.75
CA VAL A 27 -11.72 -18.57 28.53
C VAL A 27 -10.40 -17.85 28.22
N ALA A 28 -9.34 -18.17 28.97
CA ALA A 28 -8.03 -17.58 28.76
C ALA A 28 -7.45 -17.93 27.39
N SER A 29 -7.59 -19.18 26.93
CA SER A 29 -7.08 -19.60 25.62
C SER A 29 -7.81 -18.88 24.48
N VAL A 30 -9.14 -18.72 24.57
CA VAL A 30 -9.91 -17.96 23.58
C VAL A 30 -9.49 -16.49 23.53
N LEU A 31 -9.29 -15.85 24.68
CA LEU A 31 -8.80 -14.47 24.74
C LEU A 31 -7.41 -14.33 24.10
N MET A 32 -6.48 -15.24 24.41
CA MET A 32 -5.12 -15.23 23.83
C MET A 32 -5.12 -15.50 22.33
N LEU A 33 -6.01 -16.35 21.83
CA LEU A 33 -6.15 -16.64 20.39
C LEU A 33 -6.56 -15.38 19.61
N ASN A 34 -7.50 -14.61 20.13
CA ASN A 34 -7.93 -13.35 19.53
C ASN A 34 -6.79 -12.32 19.58
N SER A 35 -6.17 -12.13 20.76
CA SER A 35 -5.04 -11.19 20.89
C SER A 35 -3.85 -11.53 19.99
N SER A 36 -3.50 -12.81 19.82
CA SER A 36 -2.41 -13.21 18.91
C SER A 36 -2.73 -12.90 17.45
N SER A 37 -4.00 -13.01 17.07
CA SER A 37 -4.48 -12.67 15.73
C SER A 37 -4.45 -11.15 15.52
N ASP A 38 -4.88 -10.38 16.51
CA ASP A 38 -4.85 -8.91 16.48
C ASP A 38 -3.42 -8.36 16.39
N ILE A 39 -2.45 -8.98 17.07
CA ILE A 39 -1.04 -8.59 17.00
C ILE A 39 -0.48 -8.85 15.59
N LYS A 40 -0.78 -10.01 14.99
CA LYS A 40 -0.35 -10.32 13.61
C LYS A 40 -1.01 -9.37 12.61
N MET A 41 -2.28 -9.03 12.82
CA MET A 41 -3.00 -8.08 11.99
C MET A 41 -2.43 -6.67 12.13
N SER A 42 -2.02 -6.27 13.33
CA SER A 42 -1.39 -4.98 13.59
C SER A 42 -0.03 -4.87 12.90
N GLY A 43 0.82 -5.91 12.99
CA GLY A 43 2.10 -5.94 12.28
C GLY A 43 1.95 -5.92 10.75
N ALA A 44 1.00 -6.69 10.22
CA ALA A 44 0.70 -6.65 8.78
C ALA A 44 0.14 -5.28 8.34
N SER A 45 -0.60 -4.59 9.21
CA SER A 45 -1.10 -3.24 8.94
C SER A 45 0.02 -2.20 8.96
N GLU A 46 0.99 -2.33 9.87
CA GLU A 46 2.19 -1.50 9.91
C GLU A 46 3.05 -1.67 8.65
N GLU A 47 3.33 -2.92 8.26
CA GLU A 47 4.06 -3.23 7.01
C GLU A 47 3.34 -2.64 5.79
N LYS A 48 2.01 -2.75 5.73
CA LYS A 48 1.21 -2.13 4.66
C LYS A 48 1.35 -0.61 4.66
N LEU A 49 1.27 0.05 5.82
CA LEU A 49 1.38 1.52 5.90
C LEU A 49 2.75 2.00 5.42
N ILE A 50 3.83 1.32 5.82
CA ILE A 50 5.18 1.62 5.35
C ILE A 50 5.27 1.43 3.82
N ALA A 51 4.72 0.33 3.29
CA ALA A 51 4.73 0.05 1.86
C ALA A 51 3.95 1.09 1.04
N VAL A 52 2.79 1.54 1.54
CA VAL A 52 1.99 2.63 0.94
C VAL A 52 2.77 3.93 0.95
N GLN A 53 3.34 4.31 2.09
CA GLN A 53 4.10 5.55 2.19
C GLN A 53 5.34 5.53 1.30
N ALA A 54 6.02 4.39 1.19
CA ALA A 54 7.12 4.20 0.26
C ALA A 54 6.66 4.32 -1.21
N ALA A 55 5.53 3.73 -1.58
CA ALA A 55 4.99 3.82 -2.93
C ALA A 55 4.62 5.26 -3.32
N VAL A 56 3.97 6.01 -2.41
CA VAL A 56 3.63 7.43 -2.64
C VAL A 56 4.89 8.30 -2.69
N SER A 57 5.86 8.06 -1.80
CA SER A 57 7.12 8.81 -1.81
C SER A 57 7.90 8.57 -3.11
N ALA A 58 7.90 7.34 -3.63
CA ALA A 58 8.54 7.00 -4.90
C ALA A 58 7.80 7.64 -6.10
N LEU A 59 6.47 7.76 -6.05
CA LEU A 59 5.72 8.55 -7.05
C LEU A 59 6.19 10.00 -7.05
N ASP A 60 6.20 10.65 -5.89
CA ASP A 60 6.58 12.06 -5.77
C ASP A 60 8.05 12.30 -6.18
N GLU A 61 8.95 11.38 -5.83
CA GLU A 61 10.35 11.41 -6.27
C GLU A 61 10.46 11.29 -7.80
N THR A 62 9.71 10.38 -8.41
CA THR A 62 9.67 10.22 -9.87
C THR A 62 9.21 11.51 -10.54
N VAL A 63 8.12 12.11 -10.05
CA VAL A 63 7.60 13.37 -10.60
C VAL A 63 8.62 14.50 -10.44
N ALA A 64 9.24 14.61 -9.26
CA ALA A 64 10.25 15.63 -9.00
C ALA A 64 11.50 15.47 -9.88
N ASP A 65 11.94 14.24 -10.12
CA ASP A 65 13.06 13.92 -11.01
C ASP A 65 12.73 14.27 -12.47
N GLN A 66 11.50 13.99 -12.94
CA GLN A 66 11.09 14.37 -14.30
C GLN A 66 10.94 15.88 -14.50
N ILE A 67 10.62 16.64 -13.45
CA ILE A 67 10.53 18.12 -13.51
C ILE A 67 11.91 18.78 -13.41
N ARG A 68 12.81 18.26 -12.56
CA ARG A 68 14.14 18.84 -12.31
C ARG A 68 15.23 18.28 -13.22
N GLY A 69 15.02 17.09 -13.74
CA GLY A 69 15.96 16.35 -14.56
C GLY A 69 16.17 16.99 -15.92
N ASN A 70 17.30 16.63 -16.54
CA ASN A 70 17.66 17.13 -17.87
C ASN A 70 16.83 16.47 -18.99
N VAL A 71 16.18 15.34 -18.70
CA VAL A 71 15.33 14.57 -19.63
C VAL A 71 13.95 14.41 -19.00
N ASN A 72 12.92 14.93 -19.66
CA ASN A 72 11.52 14.80 -19.23
C ASN A 72 10.84 13.69 -20.04
N LEU A 73 10.64 12.53 -19.41
CA LEU A 73 9.95 11.38 -20.02
C LEU A 73 8.47 11.67 -20.29
N PHE A 74 7.84 12.59 -19.55
CA PHE A 74 6.44 12.97 -19.78
C PHE A 74 6.23 13.70 -21.11
N ALA A 75 7.29 14.34 -21.63
CA ALA A 75 7.29 14.93 -22.96
C ALA A 75 7.76 13.98 -24.06
N GLY A 76 8.11 12.74 -23.70
CA GLY A 76 8.46 11.69 -24.64
C GLY A 76 7.26 11.12 -25.39
N LYS A 77 7.57 10.23 -26.34
CA LYS A 77 6.60 9.52 -27.19
C LYS A 77 6.75 7.99 -27.11
N ASP A 78 7.80 7.51 -26.46
CA ASP A 78 8.13 6.10 -26.41
C ASP A 78 7.71 5.55 -25.05
N PHE A 79 6.48 5.04 -24.92
CA PHE A 79 5.98 4.36 -23.72
C PHE A 79 5.69 2.88 -24.00
N PRO A 80 5.72 2.00 -22.98
CA PRO A 80 6.05 2.24 -21.57
C PRO A 80 7.56 2.37 -21.29
N GLN A 81 7.94 3.16 -20.29
CA GLN A 81 9.33 3.34 -19.85
C GLN A 81 9.51 2.98 -18.36
N PRO A 82 10.44 2.08 -18.03
CA PRO A 82 10.82 1.83 -16.64
C PRO A 82 11.68 2.99 -16.11
N VAL A 83 11.36 3.46 -14.91
CA VAL A 83 12.15 4.49 -14.22
C VAL A 83 13.08 3.82 -13.21
N ASN A 84 14.38 3.87 -13.49
CA ASN A 84 15.41 3.23 -12.66
C ASN A 84 16.10 4.21 -11.69
N THR A 85 15.70 5.48 -11.64
CA THR A 85 16.43 6.57 -10.93
C THR A 85 16.00 6.76 -9.48
N ILE A 86 15.00 6.03 -8.99
CA ILE A 86 14.55 6.15 -7.59
C ILE A 86 15.57 5.49 -6.69
N THR A 87 16.28 6.31 -5.91
CA THR A 87 17.36 5.84 -5.03
C THR A 87 17.07 6.12 -3.57
N SER A 88 16.11 7.02 -3.26
CA SER A 88 15.78 7.35 -1.88
C SER A 88 14.83 6.35 -1.21
N VAL A 89 14.08 5.55 -1.99
CA VAL A 89 13.05 4.65 -1.45
C VAL A 89 13.09 3.29 -2.16
N ALA A 90 13.10 2.21 -1.37
CA ALA A 90 13.04 0.85 -1.88
C ALA A 90 11.60 0.51 -2.31
N VAL A 91 11.37 0.49 -3.63
CA VAL A 91 10.13 0.01 -4.28
C VAL A 91 10.47 -1.06 -5.31
N SER A 92 9.49 -1.91 -5.67
CA SER A 92 9.75 -3.06 -6.54
C SER A 92 9.87 -2.67 -8.01
N SER A 93 9.03 -1.75 -8.49
CA SER A 93 9.13 -1.22 -9.84
C SER A 93 8.36 0.09 -9.98
N VAL A 94 8.85 0.95 -10.87
CA VAL A 94 8.17 2.17 -11.30
C VAL A 94 8.15 2.21 -12.81
N VAL A 95 6.95 2.36 -13.37
CA VAL A 95 6.72 2.41 -14.81
C VAL A 95 5.93 3.66 -15.13
N ILE A 96 6.40 4.40 -16.13
CA ILE A 96 5.63 5.47 -16.76
C ILE A 96 5.05 4.89 -18.04
N ASP A 97 3.74 5.00 -18.19
CA ASP A 97 3.00 4.52 -19.36
C ASP A 97 2.13 5.63 -19.94
N ASN A 98 1.69 5.48 -21.18
CA ASN A 98 0.71 6.37 -21.78
C ASN A 98 -0.71 5.86 -21.46
N GLU A 99 -1.56 6.70 -20.86
CA GLU A 99 -2.92 6.27 -20.51
C GLU A 99 -3.76 5.92 -21.75
N LEU A 100 -3.43 6.53 -22.90
CA LEU A 100 -4.20 6.43 -24.13
C LEU A 100 -3.73 5.32 -25.07
N ASP A 101 -2.64 4.60 -24.71
CA ASP A 101 -2.03 3.50 -25.48
C ASP A 101 -1.69 3.84 -26.94
N SER A 102 -1.78 5.13 -27.29
CA SER A 102 -1.67 5.63 -28.66
C SER A 102 -0.35 6.33 -28.93
N ASN A 103 0.52 6.55 -27.93
CA ASN A 103 1.78 7.33 -28.01
C ASN A 103 1.66 8.72 -28.69
N GLU A 104 0.45 9.13 -29.02
CA GLU A 104 0.11 10.35 -29.72
C GLU A 104 -0.46 11.36 -28.73
N PRO A 105 -0.03 12.63 -28.80
CA PRO A 105 -0.49 13.65 -27.89
C PRO A 105 -1.95 14.04 -28.21
N THR A 106 -2.79 14.03 -27.19
CA THR A 106 -4.25 14.27 -27.28
C THR A 106 -4.60 15.73 -26.96
N ASP A 107 -5.89 16.07 -27.04
CA ASP A 107 -6.37 17.38 -26.61
C ASP A 107 -6.27 17.52 -25.09
N CYS A 108 -5.71 18.65 -24.63
CA CYS A 108 -5.61 18.96 -23.21
C CYS A 108 -7.01 19.16 -22.59
N PRO A 109 -7.17 18.83 -21.29
CA PRO A 109 -8.33 19.28 -20.52
C PRO A 109 -8.52 20.79 -20.66
N HIS A 110 -9.77 21.24 -20.74
CA HIS A 110 -10.09 22.64 -20.94
C HIS A 110 -9.51 23.50 -19.80
N THR A 111 -8.61 24.43 -20.11
CA THR A 111 -8.06 25.39 -19.15
C THR A 111 -8.62 26.78 -19.39
N THR A 112 -8.62 27.64 -18.37
CA THR A 112 -9.06 29.04 -18.49
C THR A 112 -8.09 29.92 -19.29
N LEU A 113 -6.92 29.38 -19.63
CA LEU A 113 -5.92 30.00 -20.49
C LEU A 113 -6.30 29.66 -21.94
N SER A 114 -6.88 30.64 -22.65
CA SER A 114 -7.26 30.47 -24.04
C SER A 114 -6.01 30.25 -24.91
N SER A 115 -5.82 29.02 -25.38
CA SER A 115 -4.85 28.74 -26.44
C SER A 115 -5.50 29.04 -27.79
N SER A 116 -5.04 30.08 -28.46
CA SER A 116 -5.71 30.63 -29.67
C SER A 116 -5.48 29.79 -30.94
N ASN A 117 -4.86 28.63 -30.85
CA ASN A 117 -4.47 27.79 -31.97
C ASN A 117 -4.31 26.35 -31.45
N GLN A 118 -4.60 25.32 -32.24
CA GLN A 118 -4.34 23.88 -31.95
C GLN A 118 -2.85 23.51 -31.77
N LEU A 119 -2.01 24.48 -31.38
CA LEU A 119 -0.59 24.35 -31.09
C LEU A 119 -0.31 23.72 -29.72
N LEU A 120 -1.33 23.53 -28.88
CA LEU A 120 -1.20 22.88 -27.58
C LEU A 120 -1.82 21.50 -27.63
N LYS A 121 -1.00 20.47 -27.41
CA LYS A 121 -1.45 19.09 -27.19
C LYS A 121 -0.95 18.61 -25.84
N CYS A 122 -1.64 17.66 -25.23
CA CYS A 122 -1.23 17.08 -23.97
C CYS A 122 -0.85 15.63 -24.15
N ASN A 123 0.25 15.25 -23.55
CA ASN A 123 0.54 13.86 -23.31
C ASN A 123 0.01 13.48 -21.92
N VAL A 124 -0.95 12.55 -21.90
CA VAL A 124 -1.52 12.00 -20.67
C VAL A 124 -0.75 10.74 -20.30
N VAL A 125 0.08 10.85 -19.28
CA VAL A 125 0.95 9.79 -18.80
C VAL A 125 0.47 9.30 -17.44
N SER A 126 0.54 7.98 -17.26
CA SER A 126 0.25 7.28 -16.02
C SER A 126 1.55 6.81 -15.41
N ILE A 127 1.75 7.06 -14.12
CA ILE A 127 2.88 6.57 -13.34
C ILE A 127 2.33 5.48 -12.43
N ALA A 128 2.79 4.26 -12.65
CA ALA A 128 2.46 3.11 -11.83
C ALA A 128 3.67 2.74 -10.96
N VAL A 129 3.53 2.91 -9.64
CA VAL A 129 4.51 2.46 -8.65
C VAL A 129 3.98 1.21 -7.98
N THR A 130 4.77 0.15 -8.04
CA THR A 130 4.47 -1.14 -7.44
C THR A 130 5.43 -1.41 -6.30
N ASN A 131 4.90 -1.65 -5.10
CA ASN A 131 5.67 -2.04 -3.94
C ASN A 131 5.14 -3.33 -3.32
N GLN A 132 6.00 -4.34 -3.20
CA GLN A 132 5.65 -5.63 -2.62
C GLN A 132 5.91 -5.62 -1.11
N TYR A 133 5.01 -6.19 -0.34
CA TYR A 133 5.09 -6.25 1.12
C TYR A 133 4.57 -7.59 1.66
N GLY A 134 4.83 -7.84 2.95
CA GLY A 134 4.48 -9.07 3.62
C GLY A 134 5.53 -10.18 3.47
N ARG A 135 5.32 -11.26 4.22
CA ARG A 135 6.25 -12.41 4.25
C ARG A 135 6.33 -13.03 2.85
N ASN A 136 7.52 -12.97 2.24
CA ASN A 136 7.83 -13.42 0.87
C ASN A 136 7.15 -12.62 -0.27
N ASN A 137 6.89 -11.32 -0.11
CA ASN A 137 6.32 -10.48 -1.19
C ASN A 137 4.97 -10.98 -1.71
N THR A 138 4.15 -11.53 -0.82
CA THR A 138 2.84 -12.13 -1.18
C THR A 138 1.73 -11.09 -1.33
N SER A 139 1.97 -9.85 -0.89
CA SER A 139 1.04 -8.73 -1.02
C SER A 139 1.69 -7.58 -1.77
N GLU A 140 0.87 -6.73 -2.38
CA GLU A 140 1.34 -5.64 -3.21
C GLU A 140 0.49 -4.39 -2.97
N VAL A 141 1.16 -3.24 -2.91
CA VAL A 141 0.54 -1.93 -3.00
C VAL A 141 0.89 -1.34 -4.36
N ARG A 142 -0.13 -0.91 -5.09
CA ARG A 142 0.03 -0.09 -6.29
C ARG A 142 -0.43 1.33 -6.00
N ALA A 143 0.42 2.29 -6.29
CA ALA A 143 0.07 3.70 -6.29
C ALA A 143 0.15 4.19 -7.74
N ASN A 144 -0.96 4.70 -8.25
CA ASN A 144 -1.07 5.20 -9.61
C ASN A 144 -1.32 6.71 -9.59
N ALA A 145 -0.61 7.46 -10.41
CA ALA A 145 -0.81 8.88 -10.60
C ALA A 145 -0.87 9.22 -12.09
N ASN A 146 -1.83 10.06 -12.49
CA ASN A 146 -1.95 10.49 -13.87
C ASN A 146 -1.53 11.96 -13.98
N ILE A 147 -0.74 12.27 -15.00
CA ILE A 147 -0.23 13.61 -15.27
C ILE A 147 -0.55 13.97 -16.71
N ALA A 148 -1.12 15.16 -16.91
CA ALA A 148 -1.28 15.74 -18.24
C ALA A 148 -0.13 16.74 -18.47
N GLN A 149 0.85 16.35 -19.29
CA GLN A 149 1.95 17.22 -19.68
C GLN A 149 1.59 17.98 -20.94
N GLN A 150 1.60 19.31 -20.88
CA GLN A 150 1.38 20.16 -22.04
C GLN A 150 2.62 20.18 -22.94
N LEU A 151 2.40 19.99 -24.23
CA LEU A 151 3.39 19.98 -25.30
C LEU A 151 3.03 21.00 -26.37
N LEU A 152 4.06 21.61 -26.94
CA LEU A 152 3.92 22.43 -28.13
C LEU A 152 3.84 21.51 -29.33
N ASN A 153 2.69 21.49 -30.00
CA ASN A 153 2.51 20.90 -31.31
C ASN A 153 3.17 21.81 -32.33
N VAL A 154 4.51 21.79 -32.35
CA VAL A 154 5.30 22.29 -33.47
C VAL A 154 5.14 21.27 -34.58
N GLY A 155 4.08 21.45 -35.39
CA GLY A 155 3.90 20.68 -36.61
C GLY A 155 5.20 20.67 -37.39
N ASN A 156 5.61 19.48 -37.81
CA ASN A 156 6.64 19.35 -38.84
C ASN A 156 6.19 20.08 -40.12
#